data_AF-A0A8J2TTJ2-F1
#
_entry.id   AF-A0A8J2TTJ2-F1
#
_cell.length_a   1.000
_cell.length_b   1.000
_cell.length_c   1.000
_cell.angle_alpha   90.00
_cell.angle_beta   90.00
_cell.angle_gamma   90.00
#
_symmetry.space_group_name_H-M   'P 1'
#
loop_
_entity.id
_entity.type
_entity.pdbx_description
1 polymer ?
#
loop_
_entity_poly.entity_id
_entity_poly.type
_entity_poly.pdbx_seq_one_letter_code
_entity_poly.pdbx_strand_id
1 'polypeptide(L)'
;MMREVLLVIHILLGIMWAGGIMFVGWGVYPVTLKMPLENQRKFLIQLMKWTHHLFTLIGSLVIFTGFLLGTVFGPIKSWEALFYSTYGHLWLTAFFLGIFALLWGIFVGYRGMMRLFLDDFVWIEAVNGNKEPLMRGLFRLTVMESMEVIGFIALVVIMVLL
;
A
#
# COMPACT_ATOMS: atom_id res chain seq x y z
N MET A 1 26.23 -13.68 -5.36
CA MET A 1 25.46 -14.42 -4.35
C MET A 1 24.67 -13.53 -3.39
N MET A 2 25.29 -12.79 -2.45
CA MET A 2 24.54 -12.00 -1.44
C MET A 2 23.58 -10.96 -2.03
N ARG A 3 24.02 -10.23 -3.08
CA ARG A 3 23.18 -9.25 -3.79
C ARG A 3 21.95 -9.90 -4.45
N GLU A 4 22.13 -11.06 -5.09
CA GLU A 4 21.04 -11.76 -5.78
C GLU A 4 20.01 -12.29 -4.79
N VAL A 5 20.45 -12.83 -3.65
CA VAL A 5 19.57 -13.27 -2.57
C VAL A 5 18.75 -12.09 -2.04
N LEU A 6 19.40 -10.95 -1.79
CA LEU A 6 18.71 -9.74 -1.34
C LEU A 6 17.70 -9.22 -2.39
N LEU A 7 18.05 -9.29 -3.68
CA LEU A 7 17.16 -8.91 -4.77
C LEU A 7 15.91 -9.79 -4.82
N VAL A 8 16.06 -11.11 -4.70
CA VAL A 8 14.92 -12.04 -4.65
C VAL A 8 14.03 -11.72 -3.45
N ILE A 9 14.61 -11.51 -2.27
CA ILE A 9 13.86 -11.12 -1.07
C ILE A 9 13.10 -9.80 -1.31
N HIS A 10 13.76 -8.79 -1.88
CA HIS A 10 13.15 -7.50 -2.18
C HIS A 10 11.96 -7.63 -3.13
N ILE A 11 12.11 -8.41 -4.21
CA ILE A 11 11.03 -8.65 -5.18
C ILE A 11 9.85 -9.36 -4.50
N LEU A 12 10.11 -10.40 -3.70
CA LEU A 12 9.05 -11.12 -2.98
C LEU A 12 8.32 -10.21 -1.99
N LEU A 13 9.05 -9.37 -1.24
CA LEU A 13 8.46 -8.37 -0.36
C LEU A 13 7.62 -7.36 -1.16
N GLY A 14 8.10 -6.89 -2.31
CA GLY A 14 7.39 -5.98 -3.20
C GLY A 14 6.08 -6.57 -3.71
N ILE A 15 6.10 -7.83 -4.15
CA ILE A 15 4.91 -8.59 -4.57
C ILE A 15 3.94 -8.72 -3.39
N MET A 16 4.41 -9.09 -2.20
CA MET A 16 3.54 -9.21 -1.03
C MET A 16 2.93 -7.88 -0.60
N TRP A 17 3.67 -6.78 -0.71
CA TRP A 17 3.18 -5.46 -0.35
C TRP A 17 2.15 -4.94 -1.35
N ALA A 18 2.57 -4.69 -2.59
CA ALA A 18 1.69 -4.13 -3.62
C ALA A 18 0.58 -5.12 -4.01
N GLY A 19 0.94 -6.39 -4.22
CA GLY A 19 0.00 -7.45 -4.54
C GLY A 19 -0.96 -7.75 -3.38
N GLY A 20 -0.49 -7.69 -2.14
CA GLY A 20 -1.34 -7.86 -0.95
C GLY A 20 -2.39 -6.75 -0.82
N ILE A 21 -1.99 -5.49 -1.02
CA ILE A 21 -2.91 -4.35 -0.99
C ILE A 21 -3.95 -4.47 -2.11
N MET A 22 -3.54 -4.75 -3.34
CA MET A 22 -4.46 -4.97 -4.46
C MET A 22 -5.39 -6.17 -4.22
N PHE A 23 -4.88 -7.25 -3.64
CA PHE A 23 -5.69 -8.42 -3.30
C PHE A 23 -6.76 -8.09 -2.25
N VAL A 24 -6.42 -7.31 -1.22
CA VAL A 24 -7.40 -6.86 -0.22
C VAL A 24 -8.44 -5.94 -0.86
N GLY A 25 -7.99 -4.93 -1.61
CA GLY A 25 -8.87 -3.91 -2.21
C GLY A 25 -9.76 -4.41 -3.34
N TRP A 26 -9.26 -5.30 -4.20
CA TRP A 26 -9.97 -5.77 -5.40
C TRP A 26 -10.43 -7.23 -5.33
N GLY A 27 -9.82 -8.05 -4.48
CA GLY A 27 -10.22 -9.44 -4.27
C GLY A 27 -11.17 -9.58 -3.08
N VAL A 28 -10.67 -9.23 -1.89
CA VAL A 28 -11.40 -9.46 -0.63
C VAL A 28 -12.58 -8.51 -0.49
N TYR A 29 -12.36 -7.20 -0.63
CA TYR A 29 -13.37 -6.18 -0.38
C TYR A 29 -14.66 -6.37 -1.19
N PRO A 30 -14.64 -6.63 -2.52
CA PRO A 30 -15.87 -6.85 -3.29
C PRO A 30 -16.68 -8.06 -2.82
N VAL A 31 -16.02 -9.11 -2.32
CA VAL A 31 -16.70 -10.27 -1.75
C VAL A 31 -17.41 -9.92 -0.45
N THR A 32 -16.84 -9.02 0.36
CA THR A 32 -17.47 -8.57 1.61
C THR A 32 -18.80 -7.85 1.38
N LEU A 33 -19.02 -7.24 0.21
CA LEU A 33 -20.27 -6.56 -0.13
C LEU A 33 -21.48 -7.50 -0.22
N LYS A 34 -21.23 -8.81 -0.31
CA LYS A 34 -22.28 -9.85 -0.28
C LYS A 34 -22.66 -10.29 1.13
N MET A 35 -21.94 -9.83 2.16
CA MET A 35 -22.20 -10.19 3.55
C MET A 35 -23.34 -9.32 4.13
N PRO A 36 -24.05 -9.81 5.16
CA PRO A 36 -24.91 -8.95 5.97
C PRO A 36 -24.10 -7.79 6.57
N LEU A 37 -24.66 -6.57 6.56
CA LEU A 37 -23.93 -5.33 6.92
C LEU A 37 -23.23 -5.41 8.29
N GLU A 38 -23.87 -6.02 9.29
CA GLU A 38 -23.28 -6.19 10.62
C GLU A 38 -22.01 -7.05 10.59
N ASN A 39 -22.06 -8.16 9.86
CA ASN A 39 -20.92 -9.06 9.69
C ASN A 39 -19.84 -8.45 8.80
N GLN A 40 -20.25 -7.73 7.74
CA GLN A 40 -19.37 -6.99 6.86
C GLN A 40 -18.52 -5.99 7.65
N ARG A 41 -19.15 -5.17 8.49
CA ARG A 41 -18.47 -4.16 9.31
C ARG A 41 -17.43 -4.81 10.24
N LYS A 42 -17.84 -5.83 11.00
CA LYS A 42 -16.95 -6.54 11.93
C LYS A 42 -15.75 -7.16 11.21
N PHE A 43 -16.01 -7.79 10.07
CA PHE A 43 -14.97 -8.38 9.23
C PHE A 43 -13.99 -7.32 8.72
N LEU A 44 -14.47 -6.22 8.14
CA LEU A 44 -13.63 -5.16 7.59
C LEU A 44 -12.76 -4.50 8.66
N ILE A 45 -13.29 -4.25 9.86
CA ILE A 45 -12.51 -3.72 10.98
C ILE A 45 -11.36 -4.67 11.34
N GLN A 46 -11.64 -5.96 11.46
CA GLN A 46 -10.61 -6.92 11.85
C GLN A 46 -9.58 -7.12 10.75
N LEU A 47 -10.04 -7.23 9.50
CA LEU A 47 -9.17 -7.29 8.33
C LEU A 47 -8.19 -6.13 8.36
N MET A 48 -8.68 -4.90 8.48
CA MET A 48 -7.82 -3.70 8.47
C MET A 48 -6.82 -3.65 9.62
N LYS A 49 -7.21 -4.05 10.83
CA LYS A 49 -6.27 -4.09 11.97
C LYS A 49 -5.09 -5.03 11.71
N TRP A 50 -5.36 -6.20 11.13
CA TRP A 50 -4.31 -7.17 10.83
C TRP A 50 -3.48 -6.78 9.61
N THR A 51 -4.14 -6.45 8.50
CA THR A 51 -3.45 -6.16 7.23
C THR A 51 -2.65 -4.88 7.31
N HIS A 52 -3.11 -3.87 8.05
CA HIS A 52 -2.38 -2.61 8.20
C HIS A 52 -0.99 -2.83 8.80
N HIS A 53 -0.89 -3.53 9.93
CA HIS A 53 0.40 -3.79 10.57
C HIS A 53 1.30 -4.68 9.71
N LEU A 54 0.72 -5.71 9.09
CA LEU A 54 1.45 -6.60 8.20
C LEU A 54 2.03 -5.86 6.99
N PHE A 55 1.22 -5.11 6.25
CA PHE A 55 1.67 -4.37 5.06
C PHE A 55 2.57 -3.19 5.41
N THR A 56 2.40 -2.57 6.58
CA THR A 56 3.35 -1.55 7.06
C THR A 56 4.73 -2.15 7.28
N LEU A 57 4.80 -3.32 7.91
CA LEU A 57 6.06 -4.03 8.11
C LEU A 57 6.68 -4.45 6.78
N ILE A 58 5.91 -5.10 5.90
CA ILE A 58 6.41 -5.55 4.60
C ILE A 58 6.88 -4.36 3.75
N GLY A 59 6.10 -3.29 3.65
CA GLY A 59 6.48 -2.08 2.92
C GLY A 59 7.74 -1.42 3.47
N SER A 60 7.89 -1.38 4.80
CA SER A 60 9.12 -0.92 5.45
C SER A 60 10.34 -1.78 5.08
N LEU A 61 10.16 -3.11 5.02
CA LEU A 61 11.21 -4.04 4.59
C LEU A 61 11.54 -3.89 3.10
N VAL A 62 10.57 -3.62 2.23
CA VAL A 62 10.81 -3.29 0.81
C VAL A 62 11.71 -2.06 0.70
N ILE A 63 11.36 -0.97 1.38
CA ILE A 63 12.15 0.27 1.35
C ILE A 63 13.56 0.02 1.88
N PHE A 64 13.70 -0.71 2.99
CA PHE A 64 14.99 -1.02 3.59
C PHE A 64 15.87 -1.88 2.65
N THR A 65 15.31 -2.95 2.09
CA THR A 65 16.05 -3.82 1.17
C THR A 65 16.39 -3.09 -0.14
N GLY A 66 15.51 -2.23 -0.65
CA GLY A 66 15.77 -1.37 -1.82
C GLY A 66 16.88 -0.34 -1.56
N PHE A 67 16.95 0.19 -0.35
CA PHE A 67 18.06 1.04 0.07
C PHE A 67 19.40 0.29 0.04
N LEU A 68 19.45 -0.91 0.63
CA LEU A 68 20.67 -1.73 0.61
C LEU A 68 21.08 -2.13 -0.81
N LEU A 69 20.12 -2.46 -1.69
CA LEU A 69 20.37 -2.84 -3.08
C LEU A 69 20.93 -1.69 -3.92
N GLY A 70 20.51 -0.44 -3.69
CA GLY A 70 21.04 0.71 -4.41
C GLY A 70 22.38 1.22 -3.88
N THR A 71 22.58 1.15 -2.57
CA THR A 71 23.74 1.76 -1.88
C THR A 71 24.83 0.73 -1.57
N VAL A 72 24.59 -0.18 -0.63
CA VAL A 72 25.58 -1.15 -0.13
C VAL A 72 25.97 -2.16 -1.22
N PHE A 73 24.99 -2.72 -1.91
CA PHE A 73 25.20 -3.72 -2.97
C PHE A 73 25.02 -3.16 -4.39
N GLY A 74 24.81 -1.85 -4.50
CA GLY A 74 24.58 -1.15 -5.75
C GLY A 74 25.68 -0.15 -6.11
N PRO A 75 25.47 0.61 -7.20
CA PRO A 75 26.46 1.53 -7.74
C PRO A 75 26.53 2.88 -7.01
N ILE A 76 25.59 3.19 -6.11
CA ILE A 76 25.56 4.48 -5.40
C ILE A 76 26.58 4.46 -4.26
N LYS A 77 27.82 4.86 -4.58
CA LYS A 77 28.96 4.93 -3.63
C LYS A 77 29.37 6.36 -3.26
N SER A 78 28.80 7.37 -3.91
CA SER A 78 29.12 8.78 -3.70
C SER A 78 27.90 9.66 -3.95
N TRP A 79 27.96 10.91 -3.47
CA TRP A 79 26.95 11.93 -3.78
C TRP A 79 26.84 12.23 -5.27
N GLU A 80 27.96 12.14 -5.99
CA GLU A 80 27.97 12.33 -7.44
C GLU A 80 27.19 11.22 -8.16
N ALA A 81 27.40 9.96 -7.76
CA ALA A 81 26.64 8.83 -8.28
C ALA A 81 25.14 8.95 -7.99
N LEU A 82 24.76 9.60 -6.88
CA LEU A 82 23.36 9.81 -6.52
C LEU A 82 22.70 10.89 -7.38
N PHE A 83 23.34 12.05 -7.54
CA PHE A 83 22.72 13.25 -8.14
C PHE A 83 23.06 13.49 -9.61
N TYR A 84 24.03 12.80 -10.18
CA TYR A 84 24.47 13.03 -11.56
C TYR A 84 24.39 11.78 -12.44
N SER A 85 23.98 10.63 -11.90
CA SER A 85 23.76 9.42 -12.70
C SER A 85 22.26 9.16 -12.94
N THR A 86 21.93 8.60 -14.09
CA THR A 86 20.54 8.17 -14.40
C THR A 86 20.04 7.15 -13.37
N TYR A 87 20.90 6.21 -12.96
CA TYR A 87 20.58 5.21 -11.93
C TYR A 87 20.24 5.88 -10.60
N GLY A 88 21.06 6.84 -10.15
CA GLY A 88 20.87 7.57 -8.90
C GLY A 88 19.54 8.32 -8.86
N HIS A 89 19.16 8.98 -9.96
CA HIS A 89 17.87 9.65 -10.10
C HIS A 89 16.68 8.68 -10.04
N LEU A 90 16.75 7.58 -10.78
CA LEU A 90 15.69 6.56 -10.77
C LEU A 90 15.55 5.93 -9.37
N TRP A 91 16.67 5.59 -8.73
CA TRP A 91 16.68 5.03 -7.38
C TRP A 91 16.11 6.03 -6.36
N LEU A 92 16.51 7.30 -6.41
CA LEU A 92 16.04 8.33 -5.49
C LEU A 92 14.54 8.58 -5.66
N THR A 93 14.09 8.63 -6.91
CA THR A 93 12.66 8.77 -7.24
C THR A 93 11.87 7.61 -6.69
N ALA A 94 12.33 6.38 -6.90
CA ALA A 94 11.65 5.19 -6.38
C ALA A 94 11.67 5.13 -4.85
N PHE A 95 12.78 5.53 -4.22
CA PHE A 95 12.91 5.56 -2.77
C PHE A 95 11.89 6.52 -2.14
N PHE A 96 11.77 7.74 -2.66
CA PHE A 96 10.78 8.70 -2.18
C PHE A 96 9.35 8.30 -2.49
N LEU A 97 9.08 7.77 -3.69
CA LEU A 97 7.74 7.25 -4.02
C LEU A 97 7.35 6.09 -3.09
N GLY A 98 8.28 5.20 -2.76
CA GLY A 98 8.05 4.09 -1.83
C GLY A 98 7.71 4.59 -0.43
N ILE A 99 8.48 5.55 0.09
CA ILE A 99 8.19 6.19 1.38
C ILE A 99 6.82 6.88 1.33
N PHE A 100 6.54 7.65 0.29
CA PHE A 100 5.28 8.37 0.17
C PHE A 100 4.09 7.42 0.11
N ALA A 101 4.17 6.35 -0.69
CA ALA A 101 3.13 5.31 -0.76
C ALA A 101 2.89 4.67 0.61
N LEU A 102 3.95 4.28 1.32
CA LEU A 102 3.84 3.70 2.66
C LEU A 102 3.19 4.66 3.66
N LEU A 103 3.64 5.91 3.72
CA LEU A 103 3.09 6.91 4.63
C LEU A 103 1.64 7.26 4.27
N TRP A 104 1.30 7.28 2.98
CA TRP A 104 -0.07 7.46 2.51
C TRP A 104 -0.97 6.34 3.00
N GLY A 105 -0.60 5.08 2.78
CA GLY A 105 -1.36 3.92 3.28
C GLY A 105 -1.55 3.94 4.80
N ILE A 106 -0.54 4.37 5.56
CA ILE A 106 -0.61 4.44 7.03
C ILE A 106 -1.51 5.59 7.51
N PHE A 107 -1.26 6.81 7.02
CA PHE A 107 -1.86 8.02 7.61
C PHE A 107 -3.14 8.46 6.92
N VAL A 108 -3.31 8.12 5.64
CA VAL A 108 -4.47 8.52 4.85
C VAL A 108 -5.39 7.32 4.68
N GLY A 109 -4.88 6.22 4.12
CA GLY A 109 -5.70 5.07 3.78
C GLY A 109 -6.31 4.36 4.97
N TYR A 110 -5.47 3.80 5.84
CA TYR A 110 -5.90 3.11 7.06
C TYR A 110 -6.78 3.98 7.95
N ARG A 111 -6.39 5.24 8.18
CA ARG A 111 -7.19 6.17 9.01
C ARG A 111 -8.54 6.49 8.39
N GLY A 112 -8.59 6.69 7.07
CA GLY A 112 -9.83 6.94 6.33
C GLY A 112 -10.78 5.76 6.44
N MET A 113 -10.28 4.55 6.15
CA MET A 113 -11.05 3.31 6.26
C MET A 113 -11.58 3.09 7.67
N MET A 114 -10.72 3.18 8.69
CA MET A 114 -11.14 2.99 10.08
C MET A 114 -12.15 4.04 10.54
N ARG A 115 -12.04 5.29 10.08
CA ARG A 115 -13.03 6.33 10.39
C ARG A 115 -14.42 5.94 9.87
N LEU A 116 -14.52 5.47 8.63
CA LEU A 116 -15.81 5.01 8.07
C LEU A 116 -16.31 3.74 8.77
N PHE A 117 -15.42 2.79 9.05
CA PHE A 117 -15.82 1.51 9.64
C PHE A 117 -16.25 1.64 11.10
N LEU A 118 -15.73 2.62 11.82
CA LEU A 118 -16.10 2.89 13.21
C LEU A 118 -17.28 3.87 13.36
N ASP A 119 -17.77 4.47 12.27
CA ASP A 119 -18.89 5.42 12.31
C ASP A 119 -20.24 4.69 12.43
N ASP A 120 -20.76 4.56 13.65
CA ASP A 120 -22.03 3.88 13.93
C ASP A 120 -23.21 4.44 13.13
N PHE A 121 -23.25 5.76 12.92
CA PHE A 121 -24.35 6.40 12.21
C PHE A 121 -24.47 5.86 10.78
N VAL A 122 -23.36 5.81 10.06
CA VAL A 122 -23.34 5.35 8.65
C VAL A 122 -23.81 3.90 8.52
N TRP A 123 -23.43 3.04 9.46
CA TRP A 123 -23.79 1.62 9.42
C TRP A 123 -25.22 1.36 9.88
N ILE A 124 -25.69 2.04 10.93
CA ILE A 124 -27.06 1.95 11.41
C ILE A 124 -28.03 2.44 10.33
N GLU A 125 -27.73 3.56 9.70
CA GLU A 125 -28.56 4.14 8.64
C GLU A 125 -28.67 3.21 7.42
N ALA A 126 -27.56 2.55 7.06
CA ALA A 126 -27.56 1.54 6.00
C ALA A 126 -28.40 0.29 6.35
N VAL A 127 -28.42 -0.12 7.61
CA VAL A 127 -29.30 -1.21 8.10
C VAL A 127 -30.77 -0.81 8.06
N ASN A 128 -31.07 0.45 8.38
CA ASN A 128 -32.42 1.03 8.31
C ASN A 128 -32.92 1.27 6.87
N GLY A 129 -32.10 0.95 5.86
CA GLY A 129 -32.47 0.99 4.44
C GLY A 129 -31.88 2.17 3.66
N ASN A 130 -31.32 3.17 4.33
CA ASN A 130 -30.67 4.30 3.67
C ASN A 130 -29.16 4.05 3.51
N LYS A 131 -28.79 3.44 2.38
CA LYS A 131 -27.40 3.06 2.06
C LYS A 131 -26.56 4.20 1.50
N GLU A 132 -27.15 5.36 1.21
CA GLU A 132 -26.47 6.44 0.50
C GLU A 132 -25.22 6.96 1.25
N PRO A 133 -25.26 7.22 2.58
CA PRO A 133 -24.08 7.69 3.30
C PRO A 133 -22.92 6.69 3.26
N LEU A 134 -23.23 5.40 3.41
CA LEU A 134 -22.25 4.33 3.36
C LEU A 134 -21.63 4.21 1.97
N MET A 135 -22.44 4.16 0.92
CA MET A 135 -21.94 4.06 -0.45
C MET A 135 -21.07 5.25 -0.85
N ARG A 136 -21.46 6.47 -0.44
CA ARG A 136 -20.65 7.68 -0.68
C ARG A 136 -19.32 7.63 0.08
N GLY A 137 -19.34 7.15 1.32
CA GLY A 137 -18.13 6.93 2.12
C GLY A 137 -17.19 5.92 1.46
N LEU A 138 -17.71 4.76 1.08
CA LEU A 138 -16.95 3.70 0.43
C LEU A 138 -16.38 4.17 -0.91
N PHE A 139 -17.15 4.89 -1.73
CA PHE A 139 -16.66 5.44 -2.99
C PHE A 139 -15.49 6.41 -2.78
N ARG A 140 -15.59 7.32 -1.80
CA ARG A 140 -14.48 8.23 -1.46
C ARG A 140 -13.23 7.48 -1.04
N LEU A 141 -13.37 6.42 -0.25
CA LEU A 141 -12.24 5.57 0.11
C LEU A 141 -11.62 4.91 -1.11
N THR A 142 -12.42 4.30 -1.99
CA THR A 142 -11.93 3.68 -3.22
C THR A 142 -11.11 4.65 -4.08
N VAL A 143 -11.59 5.88 -4.27
CA VAL A 143 -10.85 6.91 -5.02
C VAL A 143 -9.54 7.26 -4.32
N MET A 144 -9.56 7.42 -2.99
CA MET A 144 -8.39 7.75 -2.20
C MET A 144 -7.32 6.64 -2.21
N GLU A 145 -7.73 5.37 -2.10
CA GLU A 145 -6.84 4.20 -2.21
C GLU A 145 -6.31 4.00 -3.63
N SER A 146 -7.04 4.42 -4.66
CA SER A 146 -6.59 4.31 -6.05
C SER A 146 -5.30 5.11 -6.31
N MET A 147 -5.04 6.16 -5.53
CA MET A 147 -3.78 6.90 -5.58
C MET A 147 -2.57 6.03 -5.17
N GLU A 148 -2.75 5.14 -4.20
CA GLU A 148 -1.69 4.22 -3.76
C GLU A 148 -1.37 3.20 -4.88
N VAL A 149 -2.39 2.70 -5.57
CA VAL A 149 -2.22 1.78 -6.72
C VAL A 149 -1.43 2.45 -7.85
N ILE A 150 -1.74 3.70 -8.17
CA ILE A 150 -0.97 4.47 -9.18
C ILE A 150 0.50 4.60 -8.72
N GLY A 151 0.72 4.87 -7.44
CA GLY A 151 2.06 4.89 -6.84
C GLY A 151 2.80 3.56 -7.02
N PHE A 152 2.14 2.43 -6.78
CA PHE A 152 2.74 1.10 -7.01
C PHE A 152 3.05 0.83 -8.48
N ILE A 153 2.18 1.22 -9.41
CA ILE A 153 2.44 1.07 -10.84
C ILE A 153 3.68 1.87 -11.23
N ALA A 154 3.77 3.13 -10.79
CA ALA A 154 4.94 3.97 -11.04
C ALA A 154 6.22 3.37 -10.44
N LEU A 155 6.15 2.84 -9.21
CA LEU A 155 7.26 2.15 -8.56
C LEU A 155 7.73 0.92 -9.35
N VAL A 156 6.80 0.07 -9.79
CA VAL A 156 7.14 -1.11 -10.59
C VAL A 156 7.81 -0.71 -11.90
N VAL A 157 7.29 0.30 -12.59
CA VAL A 157 7.91 0.81 -13.82
C VAL A 157 9.34 1.30 -13.56
N ILE A 158 9.56 2.10 -12.51
CA ILE A 158 10.91 2.59 -12.17
C ILE A 158 11.84 1.43 -11.79
N MET A 159 11.34 0.44 -11.05
CA MET A 159 12.13 -0.74 -10.65
C MET A 159 12.56 -1.59 -11.83
N VAL A 160 11.73 -1.71 -12.87
CA VAL A 160 12.08 -2.43 -14.10
C VAL A 160 13.15 -1.68 -14.92
N LEU A 161 13.23 -0.35 -14.75
CA LEU A 161 14.22 0.50 -15.42
C LEU A 161 15.58 0.58 -14.68
N LEU A 162 15.67 0.03 -13.45
CA LEU A 162 16.87 0.02 -12.60
C LEU A 162 17.69 -1.27 -12.73
#